data_AF-A0A699Q3L9-F1
#
_entry.id   AF-A0A699Q3L9-F1
#
_cell.length_a   1.000
_cell.length_b   1.000
_cell.length_c   1.000
_cell.angle_alpha   90.00
_cell.angle_beta   90.00
_cell.angle_gamma   90.00
#
_symmetry.space_group_name_H-M   'P 1'
#
loop_
_entity.id
_entity.type
_entity.pdbx_description
1 polymer ?
#
loop_
_entity_poly.entity_id
_entity_poly.type
_entity_poly.pdbx_seq_one_letter_code
_entity_poly.pdbx_strand_id
1 'polypeptide(L)'
;MESSFSWNVRGGIEQHTLEELTSTLETVSLSNSSDRWICDLTSDGVFRVKEVRNCIDDIFLPSQVIDTRWVRGINVDYCVCPICSTGEDEINHILFRCDLAQQVRRRIVGGEN
;
A
#
# COMPACT_ATOMS: atom_id res chain seq x y z
N MET A 1 -4.97 34.90 -7.17
CA MET A 1 -4.58 33.72 -6.36
C MET A 1 -5.60 32.66 -6.67
N GLU A 2 -5.20 31.61 -7.40
CA GLU A 2 -5.81 30.27 -7.43
C GLU A 2 -5.09 29.49 -8.52
N SER A 3 -3.99 28.86 -8.12
CA SER A 3 -3.25 27.89 -8.92
C SER A 3 -3.98 26.56 -8.82
N SER A 4 -4.97 26.34 -9.70
CA SER A 4 -5.55 25.03 -9.89
C SER A 4 -4.55 24.16 -10.65
N PHE A 5 -3.99 23.16 -9.96
CA PHE A 5 -3.23 22.07 -10.56
C PHE A 5 -4.16 21.16 -11.37
N SER A 6 -4.82 21.72 -12.39
CA SER A 6 -5.70 21.01 -13.32
C SER A 6 -4.92 20.72 -14.59
N TRP A 7 -4.09 19.69 -14.54
CA TRP A 7 -3.64 19.08 -15.79
C TRP A 7 -4.86 18.33 -16.35
N ASN A 8 -5.43 18.85 -17.43
CA ASN A 8 -6.44 18.11 -18.19
C ASN A 8 -5.83 16.80 -18.68
N VAL A 9 -6.60 15.71 -18.60
CA VAL A 9 -6.20 14.40 -19.11
C VAL A 9 -5.73 14.56 -20.55
N ARG A 10 -4.47 14.20 -20.82
CA ARG A 10 -3.82 14.47 -22.11
C ARG A 10 -4.21 13.48 -23.21
N GLY A 11 -5.11 12.54 -22.90
CA GLY A 11 -5.56 11.46 -23.77
C GLY A 11 -4.69 10.21 -23.68
N GLY A 12 -5.04 9.18 -24.46
CA GLY A 12 -4.30 7.91 -24.49
C GLY A 12 -4.49 7.08 -23.22
N ILE A 13 -3.39 6.59 -22.65
CA ILE A 13 -3.41 5.70 -21.47
C ILE A 13 -4.07 6.37 -20.27
N GLU A 14 -3.84 7.66 -20.06
CA GLU A 14 -4.40 8.40 -18.93
C GLU A 14 -5.94 8.45 -18.99
N GLN A 15 -6.50 8.61 -20.19
CA GLN A 15 -7.95 8.59 -20.39
C GLN A 15 -8.52 7.19 -20.17
N HIS A 16 -7.86 6.16 -20.69
CA HIS A 16 -8.28 4.77 -20.47
C HIS A 16 -8.25 4.40 -18.99
N THR A 17 -7.18 4.76 -18.26
CA THR A 17 -7.09 4.54 -16.82
C THR A 17 -8.17 5.32 -16.05
N LEU A 18 -8.48 6.55 -16.46
CA LEU A 18 -9.56 7.31 -15.85
C LEU A 18 -10.94 6.67 -16.11
N GLU A 19 -11.18 6.17 -17.32
CA GLU A 19 -12.42 5.46 -17.70
C GLU A 19 -12.57 4.16 -16.89
N GLU A 20 -11.50 3.38 -16.73
CA GLU A 20 -11.49 2.17 -15.88
C GLU A 20 -11.74 2.50 -14.41
N LEU A 21 -11.09 3.53 -13.88
CA LEU A 21 -11.30 4.00 -12.51
C LEU A 21 -12.75 4.48 -12.30
N THR A 22 -13.29 5.21 -13.27
CA THR A 22 -14.67 5.70 -13.22
C THR A 22 -15.66 4.54 -13.22
N SER A 23 -15.48 3.56 -14.10
CA SER A 23 -16.32 2.36 -14.15
C SER A 23 -16.26 1.55 -12.85
N THR A 24 -15.08 1.48 -12.22
CA THR A 24 -14.93 0.81 -10.92
C THR A 24 -15.70 1.57 -9.83
N LEU A 25 -15.63 2.91 -9.83
CA LEU A 25 -16.32 3.77 -8.87
C LEU A 25 -17.83 3.85 -9.08
N GLU A 26 -18.35 3.63 -10.28
CA GLU A 26 -19.80 3.57 -10.56
C GLU A 26 -20.51 2.50 -9.70
N THR A 27 -19.79 1.44 -9.35
CA THR A 27 -20.32 0.37 -8.49
C THR A 27 -20.24 0.68 -6.99
N VAL A 28 -19.53 1.74 -6.61
CA VAL A 28 -19.24 2.07 -5.21
C VAL A 28 -20.19 3.17 -4.72
N SER A 29 -21.24 2.78 -4.00
CA SER A 29 -22.06 3.74 -3.26
C SER A 29 -21.47 3.95 -1.86
N LEU A 30 -20.76 5.05 -1.65
CA LEU A 30 -20.30 5.43 -0.31
C LEU A 30 -21.46 6.03 0.49
N SER A 31 -21.71 5.48 1.67
CA SER A 31 -22.62 6.12 2.63
C SER A 31 -21.98 7.41 3.16
N ASN A 32 -22.77 8.47 3.36
CA ASN A 32 -22.32 9.69 4.05
C ASN A 32 -22.16 9.47 5.58
N SER A 33 -21.79 8.26 6.00
CA SER A 33 -21.45 7.96 7.38
C SER A 33 -19.98 8.28 7.59
N SER A 34 -19.60 8.66 8.82
CA SER A 34 -18.18 8.83 9.14
C SER A 34 -17.45 7.52 8.91
N ASP A 35 -16.34 7.56 8.18
CA ASP A 35 -15.49 6.40 7.99
C ASP A 35 -15.08 5.84 9.34
N ARG A 36 -15.46 4.59 9.60
CA ARG A 36 -15.16 3.92 10.87
C ARG A 36 -13.96 3.01 10.68
N TRP A 37 -12.77 3.61 10.76
CA TRP A 37 -11.50 2.90 10.71
C TRP A 37 -11.35 2.13 12.03
N ILE A 38 -11.58 0.82 12.00
CA ILE A 38 -11.37 -0.06 13.17
C ILE A 38 -9.98 -0.66 13.00
N CYS A 39 -9.12 -0.46 14.00
CA CYS A 39 -7.83 -1.12 14.08
C CYS A 39 -7.97 -2.34 15.00
N ASP A 40 -7.95 -3.54 14.44
CA ASP A 40 -8.05 -4.82 15.15
C ASP A 40 -6.74 -5.25 15.82
N LEU A 41 -5.65 -4.51 15.59
CA LEU A 41 -4.37 -4.73 16.25
C LEU A 41 -4.44 -4.55 17.77
N THR A 42 -5.41 -3.76 18.26
CA THR A 42 -5.68 -3.63 19.70
C THR A 42 -7.14 -3.93 20.01
N SER A 43 -7.36 -4.50 21.20
CA SER A 43 -8.71 -4.87 21.67
C SER A 43 -9.65 -3.67 21.90
N ASP A 44 -9.12 -2.45 21.91
CA ASP A 44 -9.89 -1.22 22.04
C ASP A 44 -10.26 -0.56 20.70
N GLY A 45 -9.84 -1.14 19.57
CA GLY A 45 -10.18 -0.64 18.23
C GLY A 45 -9.49 0.66 17.82
N VAL A 46 -8.60 1.21 18.67
CA VAL A 46 -7.97 2.52 18.47
C VAL A 46 -6.68 2.37 17.68
N PHE A 47 -6.57 3.11 16.58
CA PHE A 47 -5.35 3.17 15.81
C PHE A 47 -4.20 3.82 16.59
N ARG A 48 -3.12 3.08 16.81
CA ARG A 48 -1.88 3.59 17.40
C ARG A 48 -0.69 3.20 16.53
N VAL A 49 0.10 4.20 16.14
CA VAL A 49 1.30 3.96 15.33
C VAL A 49 2.26 2.99 16.01
N LYS A 50 2.39 3.02 17.34
CA LYS A 50 3.22 2.08 18.10
C LYS A 50 2.83 0.61 17.86
N GLU A 51 1.53 0.31 17.93
CA GLU A 51 1.02 -1.06 17.84
C GLU A 51 1.15 -1.60 16.41
N VAL A 52 0.92 -0.73 15.42
CA VAL A 52 1.21 -1.02 14.01
C VAL A 52 2.70 -1.32 13.81
N ARG A 53 3.59 -0.54 14.41
CA ARG A 53 5.04 -0.76 14.32
C ARG A 53 5.43 -2.11 14.92
N ASN A 54 4.95 -2.41 16.13
CA ASN A 54 5.22 -3.69 16.78
C ASN A 54 4.73 -4.87 15.95
N CYS A 55 3.52 -4.78 15.38
CA CYS A 55 2.99 -5.83 14.51
C CYS A 55 3.87 -6.04 13.27
N ILE A 56 4.34 -4.97 12.64
CA ILE A 56 5.27 -5.04 11.51
C ILE A 56 6.59 -5.66 11.95
N ASP A 57 7.17 -5.19 13.04
CA ASP A 57 8.44 -5.71 13.56
C ASP A 57 8.33 -7.20 13.91
N ASP A 58 7.23 -7.66 14.52
CA ASP A 58 6.98 -9.09 14.81
C ASP A 58 6.85 -9.96 13.55
N ILE A 59 6.32 -9.40 12.45
CA ILE A 59 6.20 -10.09 11.16
C ILE A 59 7.57 -10.17 10.46
N PHE A 60 8.38 -9.11 10.56
CA PHE A 60 9.63 -8.96 9.81
C PHE A 60 10.87 -9.49 10.55
N LEU A 61 10.89 -9.46 11.89
CA LEU A 61 12.03 -9.83 12.72
C LEU A 61 12.09 -11.28 13.26
N PRO A 62 11.31 -12.30 12.83
CA PRO A 62 11.56 -13.67 13.29
C PRO A 62 12.97 -14.19 12.94
N SER A 63 13.67 -13.57 11.98
CA SER A 63 14.93 -14.10 11.42
C SER A 63 16.02 -13.07 11.05
N GLN A 64 15.83 -11.77 11.33
CA GLN A 64 16.85 -10.76 11.03
C GLN A 64 17.22 -9.93 12.26
N VAL A 65 18.51 -9.95 12.63
CA VAL A 65 19.12 -9.26 13.79
C VAL A 65 19.38 -7.77 13.51
N ILE A 66 18.77 -7.22 12.47
CA ILE A 66 18.90 -5.82 12.10
C ILE A 66 17.65 -5.14 12.60
N ASP A 67 17.79 -4.28 13.61
CA ASP A 67 16.72 -3.36 13.99
C ASP A 67 16.22 -2.71 12.71
N THR A 68 14.96 -2.94 12.37
CA THR A 68 14.22 -2.22 11.34
C THR A 68 14.23 -0.76 11.76
N ARG A 69 15.32 -0.07 11.44
CA ARG A 69 15.46 1.36 11.64
C ARG A 69 14.40 1.95 10.74
N TRP A 70 13.21 2.21 11.29
CA TRP A 70 12.09 2.86 10.62
C TRP A 70 12.62 4.00 9.78
N VAL A 71 12.86 3.74 8.49
CA VAL A 71 13.80 4.55 7.72
C VAL A 71 13.07 5.87 7.49
N ARG A 72 13.58 6.95 8.07
CA ARG A 72 12.97 8.30 7.96
C ARG A 72 13.12 8.92 6.56
N GLY A 73 13.48 8.12 5.56
CA GLY A 73 13.62 8.51 4.17
C GLY A 73 13.91 7.27 3.34
N ILE A 74 13.21 7.10 2.22
CA ILE A 74 13.53 6.04 1.26
C ILE A 74 14.90 6.39 0.70
N ASN A 75 15.94 5.68 1.11
CA ASN A 75 17.24 5.81 0.46
C ASN A 75 17.20 4.96 -0.81
N VAL A 76 16.90 5.60 -1.94
CA VAL A 76 16.82 4.96 -3.27
C VAL A 76 18.24 4.78 -3.80
N ASP A 77 19.05 3.95 -3.14
CA ASP A 77 20.37 3.52 -3.65
C ASP A 77 20.27 2.18 -4.41
N TYR A 78 19.09 1.55 -4.45
CA TYR A 78 18.90 0.21 -4.99
C TYR A 78 17.85 0.21 -6.09
N CYS A 79 18.26 0.07 -7.35
CA CYS A 79 17.38 -0.25 -8.48
C CYS A 79 16.85 -1.71 -8.41
N VAL A 80 16.93 -2.32 -7.23
CA VAL A 80 16.56 -3.70 -6.97
C VAL A 80 15.51 -3.67 -5.88
N CYS A 81 14.41 -4.39 -6.11
CA CYS A 81 13.29 -4.53 -5.21
C CYS A 81 13.79 -4.79 -3.78
N PRO A 82 13.48 -3.90 -2.81
CA PRO A 82 13.95 -4.02 -1.44
C PRO A 82 13.34 -5.22 -0.71
N ILE A 83 12.32 -5.84 -1.29
CA ILE A 83 11.55 -6.92 -0.69
C ILE A 83 12.13 -8.29 -1.01
N CYS A 84 12.48 -8.54 -2.28
CA CYS A 84 13.04 -9.83 -2.70
C CYS A 84 14.54 -9.75 -3.04
N SER A 85 15.10 -8.55 -3.16
CA SER A 85 16.50 -8.30 -3.57
C SER A 85 16.90 -8.92 -4.92
N THR A 86 15.93 -9.29 -5.76
CA THR A 86 16.16 -10.01 -7.03
C THR A 86 15.43 -9.40 -8.23
N GLY A 87 14.29 -8.74 -8.04
CA GLY A 87 13.58 -8.03 -9.10
C GLY A 87 14.00 -6.57 -9.22
N GLU A 88 13.73 -5.91 -10.35
CA GLU A 88 13.92 -4.47 -10.48
C GLU A 88 12.96 -3.71 -9.53
N ASP A 89 13.38 -2.54 -9.06
CA ASP A 89 12.58 -1.65 -8.18
C ASP A 89 11.46 -0.93 -8.96
N GLU A 90 10.66 -1.68 -9.71
CA GLU A 90 9.47 -1.17 -10.38
C GLU A 90 8.26 -1.25 -9.45
N ILE A 91 7.44 -0.21 -9.43
CA ILE A 91 6.19 -0.14 -8.65
C ILE A 91 5.33 -1.40 -8.85
N ASN A 92 5.23 -1.88 -10.09
CA ASN A 92 4.47 -3.09 -10.42
C ASN A 92 5.07 -4.34 -9.77
N HIS A 93 6.40 -4.43 -9.73
CA HIS A 93 7.07 -5.52 -9.04
C HIS A 93 6.84 -5.44 -7.53
N ILE A 94 7.10 -4.28 -6.92
CA ILE A 94 7.00 -4.07 -5.47
C ILE A 94 5.58 -4.31 -4.95
N LEU A 95 4.56 -3.83 -5.66
CA LEU A 95 3.17 -3.88 -5.19
C LEU A 95 2.42 -5.14 -5.59
N PHE A 96 2.71 -5.71 -6.77
CA PHE A 96 1.85 -6.77 -7.35
C PHE A 96 2.58 -8.07 -7.68
N ARG A 97 3.85 -8.02 -8.10
CA ARG A 97 4.54 -9.22 -8.59
C ARG A 97 5.51 -9.84 -7.58
N CYS A 98 6.02 -9.08 -6.62
CA CYS A 98 6.94 -9.58 -5.61
C CYS A 98 6.26 -10.68 -4.77
N ASP A 99 6.94 -11.80 -4.56
CA ASP A 99 6.39 -12.96 -3.85
C ASP A 99 5.90 -12.60 -2.44
N LEU A 100 6.61 -11.72 -1.74
CA LEU A 100 6.18 -11.25 -0.42
C LEU A 100 5.00 -10.27 -0.52
N ALA A 101 4.96 -9.39 -1.52
CA ALA A 101 3.81 -8.52 -1.76
C ALA A 101 2.55 -9.32 -2.07
N GLN A 102 2.67 -10.42 -2.83
CA GLN A 102 1.58 -11.36 -3.05
C GLN A 102 1.15 -12.09 -1.78
N GLN A 103 2.08 -12.40 -0.87
CA GLN A 103 1.75 -13.00 0.43
C GLN A 103 1.00 -12.02 1.34
N VAL A 104 1.43 -10.76 1.37
CA VAL A 104 0.74 -9.69 2.10
C VAL A 104 -0.65 -9.46 1.51
N ARG A 105 -0.77 -9.37 0.18
CA ARG A 105 -2.06 -9.25 -0.50
C ARG A 105 -2.99 -10.42 -0.18
N ARG A 106 -2.48 -11.66 -0.20
CA ARG A 106 -3.25 -12.86 0.18
C ARG A 106 -3.74 -12.84 1.62
N ARG A 107 -3.00 -12.20 2.53
CA ARG A 107 -3.41 -12.02 3.93
C ARG A 107 -4.42 -10.88 4.10
N ILE A 108 -4.28 -9.78 3.36
CA ILE A 108 -5.17 -8.61 3.45
C ILE A 108 -6.52 -8.88 2.78
N VAL A 109 -6.53 -9.48 1.59
CA VAL A 109 -7.77 -9.76 0.85
C VAL A 109 -8.54 -10.93 1.47
N GLY A 110 -7.93 -11.66 2.40
CA GLY A 110 -8.45 -12.95 2.86
C GLY A 110 -8.29 -13.98 1.75
N GLY A 111 -7.75 -15.14 2.08
CA GLY A 111 -7.73 -16.26 1.14
C GLY A 111 -9.16 -16.72 0.86
N GLU A 112 -9.79 -16.17 -0.16
CA GLU A 112 -10.95 -16.77 -0.80
C GLU A 112 -10.46 -17.49 -2.06
N ASN A 113 -10.53 -18.81 -1.99
CA ASN A 113 -10.59 -19.69 -3.14
C ASN A 113 -12.04 -20.16 -3.27
#